data_AF-A0A9P3GPL6-F1
#
_entry.id   AF-A0A9P3GPL6-F1
#
_cell.length_a   1.000
_cell.length_b   1.000
_cell.length_c   1.000
_cell.angle_alpha   90.00
_cell.angle_beta   90.00
_cell.angle_gamma   90.00
#
_symmetry.space_group_name_H-M   'P 1'
#
loop_
_entity.id
_entity.type
_entity.pdbx_description
1 polymer ?
#
loop_
_entity_poly.entity_id
_entity_poly.type
_entity_poly.pdbx_seq_one_letter_code
_entity_poly.pdbx_strand_id
1 'polypeptide(L)'
;MFATATLAAFAALLLTVRAQIPADCARTATVQSGDTCNGISAAQNVSTFQLAHVNPGIDAACDNLQVGETLCLGITGQDCTTVHVVQSGDFCAAIAATAGIPLATLLHNNPNVNSGCTNLGIGEVLCTTSETINYS
;
A
#
# COMPACT_ATOMS: atom_id res chain seq x y z
N MET A 1 17.82 61.89 10.59
CA MET A 1 16.79 60.86 10.39
C MET A 1 17.32 59.86 9.37
N PHE A 2 17.94 58.76 9.79
CA PHE A 2 18.24 57.63 8.89
C PHE A 2 18.17 56.34 9.72
N ALA A 3 17.05 55.63 9.58
CA ALA A 3 16.86 54.31 10.16
C ALA A 3 17.26 53.28 9.10
N THR A 4 18.32 52.53 9.36
CA THR A 4 18.71 51.36 8.57
C THR A 4 17.81 50.19 8.94
N ALA A 5 16.93 49.78 8.03
CA ALA A 5 16.15 48.58 8.17
C ALA A 5 17.03 47.36 7.89
N THR A 6 17.25 46.51 8.89
CA THR A 6 17.88 45.20 8.72
C THR A 6 16.87 44.25 8.10
N LEU A 7 17.18 43.77 6.89
CA LEU A 7 16.45 42.69 6.23
C LEU A 7 16.73 41.38 6.99
N ALA A 8 15.76 40.93 7.79
CA ALA A 8 15.79 39.57 8.33
C ALA A 8 15.49 38.58 7.20
N ALA A 9 16.46 37.74 6.87
CA ALA A 9 16.25 36.61 5.99
C ALA A 9 15.38 35.56 6.72
N PHE A 10 14.09 35.49 6.38
CA PHE A 10 13.26 34.35 6.74
C PHE A 10 13.71 33.16 5.90
N ALA A 11 14.53 32.29 6.49
CA ALA A 11 14.69 30.94 5.97
C ALA A 11 13.33 30.25 6.12
N ALA A 12 12.61 30.09 5.00
CA ALA A 12 11.44 29.24 4.96
C ALA A 12 11.93 27.81 5.22
N LEU A 13 11.77 27.36 6.48
CA LEU A 13 11.93 25.96 6.83
C LEU A 13 10.82 25.20 6.11
N LEU A 14 11.11 24.72 4.89
CA LEU A 14 10.29 23.74 4.19
C LEU A 14 10.30 22.48 5.06
N LEU A 15 9.37 22.41 6.00
CA LEU A 15 9.00 21.19 6.70
C LEU A 15 8.36 20.29 5.64
N THR A 16 9.19 19.58 4.88
CA THR A 16 8.70 18.43 4.13
C THR A 16 8.21 17.46 5.19
N VAL A 17 6.89 17.43 5.42
CA VAL A 17 6.25 16.33 6.15
C VAL A 17 6.45 15.12 5.26
N ARG A 18 7.58 14.44 5.43
CA ARG A 18 7.76 13.11 4.84
C ARG A 18 6.68 12.23 5.46
N ALA A 19 5.98 11.45 4.64
CA ALA A 19 5.16 10.36 5.14
C ALA A 19 6.06 9.54 6.07
N GLN A 20 5.73 9.57 7.36
CA GLN A 20 6.52 8.90 8.38
C GLN A 20 6.06 7.45 8.41
N ILE A 21 7.01 6.54 8.23
CA ILE A 21 6.77 5.09 8.30
C ILE A 21 6.14 4.78 9.66
N PRO A 22 5.06 3.96 9.72
CA PRO A 22 4.47 3.52 10.97
C PRO A 22 5.53 2.97 11.93
N ALA A 23 5.42 3.30 13.22
CA ALA A 23 6.42 2.89 14.22
C ALA A 23 6.51 1.36 14.40
N ASP A 24 5.42 0.66 14.11
CA ASP A 24 5.24 -0.79 14.18
C ASP A 24 5.39 -1.48 12.81
N CYS A 25 5.92 -0.76 11.81
CA CYS A 25 6.21 -1.32 10.50
C CYS A 25 7.14 -2.53 10.61
N ALA A 26 6.66 -3.69 10.13
CA ALA A 26 7.36 -4.96 10.24
C ALA A 26 8.40 -5.15 9.12
N ARG A 27 8.10 -4.63 7.93
CA ARG A 27 8.93 -4.78 6.73
C ARG A 27 8.84 -3.53 5.87
N THR A 28 9.92 -3.22 5.15
CA THR A 28 9.99 -2.03 4.29
C THR A 28 10.51 -2.36 2.89
N ALA A 29 10.17 -1.51 1.93
CA ALA A 29 10.79 -1.47 0.61
C ALA A 29 11.12 -0.03 0.23
N THR A 30 12.13 0.17 -0.61
CA THR A 30 12.48 1.48 -1.17
C THR A 30 12.04 1.55 -2.62
N VAL A 31 11.27 2.58 -2.97
CA VAL A 31 10.77 2.82 -4.33
C VAL A 31 11.93 3.03 -5.29
N GLN A 32 11.95 2.25 -6.35
CA GLN A 32 12.88 2.33 -7.46
C GLN A 32 12.25 3.01 -8.68
N SER A 33 13.09 3.38 -9.65
CA SER A 33 12.60 3.96 -10.90
C SER A 33 11.80 2.91 -11.69
N GLY A 34 10.57 3.25 -12.05
CA GLY A 34 9.66 2.35 -12.78
C GLY A 34 8.78 1.47 -11.90
N ASP A 35 8.90 1.57 -10.57
CA ASP A 35 8.02 0.87 -9.65
C ASP A 35 6.57 1.36 -9.75
N THR A 36 5.65 0.45 -9.46
CA THR A 36 4.22 0.70 -9.29
C THR A 36 3.78 -0.01 -8.00
N CYS A 37 2.67 0.38 -7.37
CA CYS A 37 2.16 -0.34 -6.20
C CYS A 37 2.00 -1.84 -6.49
N ASN A 38 1.33 -2.20 -7.59
CA ASN A 38 1.12 -3.59 -7.97
C ASN A 38 2.44 -4.33 -8.20
N GLY A 39 3.43 -3.70 -8.86
CA GLY A 39 4.75 -4.27 -9.08
C GLY A 39 5.51 -4.53 -7.77
N ILE A 40 5.53 -3.55 -6.86
CA ILE A 40 6.13 -3.70 -5.52
C ILE A 40 5.40 -4.79 -4.74
N SER A 41 4.07 -4.75 -4.73
CA SER A 41 3.22 -5.73 -4.07
C SER A 41 3.50 -7.16 -4.50
N ALA A 42 3.59 -7.39 -5.82
CA ALA A 42 3.88 -8.70 -6.38
C ALA A 42 5.31 -9.16 -6.05
N ALA A 43 6.29 -8.25 -6.09
CA ALA A 43 7.69 -8.56 -5.79
C ALA A 43 7.94 -8.80 -4.29
N GLN A 44 7.17 -8.17 -3.41
CA GLN A 44 7.40 -8.14 -1.95
C GLN A 44 6.38 -8.95 -1.15
N ASN A 45 5.50 -9.71 -1.81
CA ASN A 45 4.44 -10.50 -1.22
C ASN A 45 3.61 -9.69 -0.21
N VAL A 46 2.97 -8.63 -0.69
CA VAL A 46 2.04 -7.79 0.09
C VAL A 46 0.83 -7.48 -0.78
N SER A 47 -0.38 -7.50 -0.23
CA SER A 47 -1.57 -7.09 -0.99
C SER A 47 -1.50 -5.61 -1.37
N THR A 48 -2.00 -5.26 -2.55
CA THR A 48 -2.06 -3.85 -2.99
C THR A 48 -2.84 -2.99 -2.00
N PHE A 49 -3.92 -3.55 -1.43
CA PHE A 49 -4.68 -2.90 -0.36
C PHE A 49 -3.84 -2.61 0.87
N GLN A 50 -3.15 -3.62 1.42
CA GLN A 50 -2.36 -3.45 2.64
C GLN A 50 -1.25 -2.40 2.42
N LEU A 51 -0.56 -2.44 1.27
CA LEU A 51 0.47 -1.47 0.93
C LEU A 51 -0.08 -0.04 0.95
N ALA A 52 -1.21 0.21 0.30
CA ALA A 52 -1.83 1.54 0.31
C ALA A 52 -2.35 1.92 1.72
N HIS A 53 -2.94 0.97 2.45
CA HIS A 53 -3.52 1.20 3.78
C HIS A 53 -2.48 1.68 4.81
N VAL A 54 -1.31 1.04 4.85
CA VAL A 54 -0.26 1.37 5.84
C VAL A 54 0.64 2.52 5.41
N ASN A 55 0.45 3.07 4.20
CA ASN A 55 1.16 4.25 3.69
C ASN A 55 0.14 5.30 3.24
N PRO A 56 -0.46 6.07 4.16
CA PRO A 56 -1.54 7.02 3.84
C PRO A 56 -1.12 8.18 2.93
N GLY A 57 0.17 8.30 2.62
CA GLY A 57 0.68 9.21 1.59
C GLY A 57 0.46 8.72 0.17
N ILE A 58 0.24 7.41 -0.06
CA ILE A 58 -0.08 6.83 -1.36
C ILE A 58 -1.55 7.13 -1.68
N ASP A 59 -1.82 7.68 -2.86
CA ASP A 59 -3.20 7.90 -3.29
C ASP A 59 -3.84 6.65 -3.92
N ALA A 60 -5.13 6.73 -4.22
CA ALA A 60 -5.88 5.61 -4.78
C ALA A 60 -5.40 5.19 -6.19
N ALA A 61 -4.77 6.09 -6.95
CA ALA A 61 -4.21 5.78 -8.26
C ALA A 61 -2.81 5.15 -8.16
N CYS A 62 -2.13 5.34 -7.03
CA CYS A 62 -0.73 4.99 -6.80
C CYS A 62 0.18 5.49 -7.93
N ASP A 63 -0.05 6.72 -8.39
CA ASP A 63 0.79 7.42 -9.37
C ASP A 63 1.72 8.46 -8.72
N ASN A 64 1.68 8.55 -7.39
CA ASN A 64 2.39 9.54 -6.59
C ASN A 64 3.64 9.00 -5.85
N LEU A 65 4.08 7.77 -6.15
CA LEU A 65 5.30 7.19 -5.57
C LEU A 65 6.54 8.02 -5.92
N GLN A 66 7.39 8.28 -4.92
CA GLN A 66 8.64 9.01 -5.14
C GLN A 66 9.84 8.06 -5.12
N VAL A 67 10.69 8.11 -6.15
CA VAL A 67 11.93 7.31 -6.16
C VAL A 67 12.78 7.64 -4.93
N GLY A 68 13.22 6.61 -4.21
CA GLY A 68 13.94 6.73 -2.95
C GLY A 68 13.06 6.88 -1.70
N GLU A 69 11.75 6.96 -1.86
CA GLU A 69 10.80 6.84 -0.75
C GLU A 69 10.85 5.44 -0.15
N THR A 70 10.80 5.35 1.18
CA THR A 70 10.69 4.07 1.87
C THR A 70 9.25 3.84 2.27
N LEU A 71 8.66 2.76 1.77
CA LEU A 71 7.30 2.33 2.06
C LEU A 71 7.31 1.26 3.15
N CYS A 72 6.26 1.26 3.97
CA CYS A 72 5.94 0.15 4.84
C CYS A 72 5.19 -0.94 4.07
N LEU A 73 5.62 -2.19 4.16
CA LEU A 73 4.93 -3.30 3.49
C LEU A 73 3.86 -3.93 4.37
N GLY A 74 3.88 -3.70 5.67
CA GLY A 74 2.93 -4.27 6.62
C GLY A 74 3.33 -3.92 8.04
N ILE A 75 2.36 -3.90 8.95
CA ILE A 75 2.60 -3.61 10.37
C ILE A 75 2.52 -4.89 11.19
N THR A 76 3.15 -4.86 12.36
CA THR A 76 3.24 -6.02 13.24
C THR A 76 1.85 -6.54 13.63
N GLY A 77 1.57 -7.82 13.37
CA GLY A 77 0.28 -8.45 13.65
C GLY A 77 -0.80 -8.23 12.58
N GLN A 78 -0.53 -7.44 11.54
CA GLN A 78 -1.42 -7.21 10.39
C GLN A 78 -0.61 -7.19 9.09
N ASP A 79 0.16 -8.26 8.84
CA ASP A 79 0.99 -8.40 7.65
C ASP A 79 0.65 -9.67 6.88
N CYS A 80 -0.17 -9.51 5.83
CA CYS A 80 -0.49 -10.60 4.92
C CYS A 80 0.63 -10.83 3.90
N THR A 81 1.29 -11.99 4.03
CA THR A 81 2.39 -12.41 3.15
C THR A 81 2.01 -13.55 2.20
N THR A 82 0.86 -14.19 2.42
CA THR A 82 0.29 -15.16 1.48
C THR A 82 -0.64 -14.43 0.53
N VAL A 83 -0.23 -14.32 -0.74
CA VAL A 83 -0.91 -13.48 -1.73
C VAL A 83 -1.17 -14.18 -3.06
N HIS A 84 -2.09 -13.62 -3.84
CA HIS A 84 -2.37 -13.99 -5.23
C HIS A 84 -2.29 -12.75 -6.12
N VAL A 85 -1.56 -12.83 -7.23
CA VAL A 85 -1.51 -11.77 -8.26
C VAL A 85 -2.60 -12.04 -9.29
N VAL A 86 -3.55 -11.12 -9.41
CA VAL A 86 -4.70 -11.24 -10.32
C VAL A 86 -4.23 -11.35 -11.77
N GLN A 87 -4.72 -12.38 -12.45
CA GLN A 87 -4.46 -12.66 -13.86
C GLN A 87 -5.71 -12.46 -14.72
N SER A 88 -5.54 -12.47 -16.04
CA SER A 88 -6.68 -12.38 -16.97
C SER A 88 -7.58 -13.61 -16.81
N GLY A 89 -8.88 -13.38 -16.62
CA GLY A 89 -9.88 -14.43 -16.42
C GLY A 89 -10.11 -14.81 -14.95
N ASP A 90 -9.37 -14.23 -14.01
CA ASP A 90 -9.61 -14.44 -12.59
C ASP A 90 -10.93 -13.83 -12.13
N PHE A 91 -11.50 -14.46 -11.11
CA PHE A 91 -12.62 -13.94 -10.33
C PHE A 91 -12.51 -14.47 -8.90
N CYS A 92 -13.07 -13.73 -7.94
CA CYS A 92 -12.82 -13.95 -6.51
C CYS A 92 -13.17 -15.36 -6.04
N ALA A 93 -14.24 -15.97 -6.57
CA ALA A 93 -14.60 -17.33 -6.18
C ALA A 93 -13.55 -18.38 -6.60
N ALA A 94 -12.93 -18.24 -7.78
CA ALA A 94 -11.85 -19.13 -8.21
C ALA A 94 -10.55 -18.90 -7.41
N ILE A 95 -10.21 -17.64 -7.13
CA ILE A 95 -9.05 -17.29 -6.29
C ILE A 95 -9.23 -17.87 -4.87
N ALA A 96 -10.39 -17.62 -4.24
CA ALA A 96 -10.70 -18.13 -2.91
C ALA A 96 -10.67 -19.65 -2.86
N ALA A 97 -11.25 -20.34 -3.85
CA ALA A 97 -11.22 -21.79 -3.95
C ALA A 97 -9.79 -22.35 -4.10
N THR A 98 -8.95 -21.71 -4.93
CA THR A 98 -7.55 -22.09 -5.13
C THR A 98 -6.73 -21.91 -3.85
N ALA A 99 -6.98 -20.82 -3.12
CA ALA A 99 -6.36 -20.56 -1.82
C ALA A 99 -6.94 -21.42 -0.68
N GLY A 100 -8.04 -22.14 -0.90
CA GLY A 100 -8.70 -22.94 0.12
C GLY A 100 -9.37 -22.12 1.23
N ILE A 101 -9.82 -20.90 0.93
CA ILE A 101 -10.44 -19.98 1.89
C ILE A 101 -11.90 -19.65 1.50
N PRO A 102 -12.76 -19.27 2.45
CA PRO A 102 -14.07 -18.72 2.13
C PRO A 102 -13.97 -17.43 1.31
N LEU A 103 -14.90 -17.22 0.37
CA LEU A 103 -14.99 -15.95 -0.37
C LEU A 103 -15.12 -14.75 0.58
N ALA A 104 -15.84 -14.91 1.69
CA ALA A 104 -15.96 -13.86 2.70
C ALA A 104 -14.62 -13.49 3.36
N THR A 105 -13.73 -14.47 3.58
CA THR A 105 -12.37 -14.22 4.10
C THR A 105 -11.54 -13.46 3.07
N LEU A 106 -11.62 -13.85 1.80
CA LEU A 106 -10.94 -13.12 0.72
C LEU A 106 -11.39 -11.67 0.66
N LEU A 107 -12.71 -11.41 0.65
CA LEU A 107 -13.23 -10.03 0.58
C LEU A 107 -12.95 -9.22 1.85
N HIS A 108 -12.95 -9.85 3.02
CA HIS A 108 -12.58 -9.20 4.28
C HIS A 108 -11.13 -8.73 4.28
N ASN A 109 -10.21 -9.60 3.83
CA ASN A 109 -8.78 -9.29 3.75
C ASN A 109 -8.43 -8.35 2.59
N ASN A 110 -9.37 -8.05 1.68
CA ASN A 110 -9.15 -7.15 0.55
C ASN A 110 -10.32 -6.15 0.42
N PRO A 111 -10.47 -5.19 1.36
CA PRO A 111 -11.60 -4.25 1.39
C PRO A 111 -11.73 -3.33 0.16
N ASN A 112 -10.70 -3.22 -0.66
CA ASN A 112 -10.78 -2.53 -1.96
C ASN A 112 -11.57 -3.32 -3.00
N VAL A 113 -11.75 -4.64 -2.84
CA VAL A 113 -12.54 -5.47 -3.75
C VAL A 113 -14.01 -5.40 -3.35
N ASN A 114 -14.86 -5.03 -4.30
CA ASN A 114 -16.29 -4.94 -4.04
C ASN A 114 -16.93 -6.34 -3.88
N SER A 115 -18.10 -6.40 -3.26
CA SER A 115 -18.80 -7.67 -2.99
C SER A 115 -19.23 -8.44 -4.25
N GLY A 116 -19.36 -7.75 -5.38
CA GLY A 116 -19.63 -8.36 -6.69
C GLY A 116 -18.38 -8.87 -7.41
N CYS A 117 -17.18 -8.62 -6.86
CA CYS A 117 -15.89 -8.88 -7.48
C CYS A 117 -15.76 -8.34 -8.92
N THR A 118 -16.36 -7.17 -9.20
CA THR A 118 -16.40 -6.59 -10.55
C THR A 118 -15.28 -5.58 -10.82
N ASN A 119 -14.43 -5.32 -9.83
CA ASN A 119 -13.39 -4.29 -9.89
C ASN A 119 -11.95 -4.84 -9.77
N LEU A 120 -11.73 -6.13 -10.05
CA LEU A 120 -10.38 -6.69 -10.07
C LEU A 120 -9.56 -6.11 -11.22
N GLY A 121 -8.38 -5.57 -10.89
CA GLY A 121 -7.39 -5.15 -11.87
C GLY A 121 -6.37 -6.25 -12.15
N ILE A 122 -5.97 -6.43 -13.42
CA ILE A 122 -4.85 -7.34 -13.75
C ILE A 122 -3.57 -6.82 -13.08
N GLY A 123 -2.85 -7.71 -12.42
CA GLY A 123 -1.64 -7.39 -11.66
C GLY A 123 -1.90 -6.87 -10.24
N GLU A 124 -3.15 -6.60 -9.87
CA GLU A 124 -3.53 -6.33 -8.48
C GLU A 124 -3.18 -7.54 -7.61
N VAL A 125 -2.74 -7.30 -6.37
CA VAL A 125 -2.30 -8.37 -5.47
C VAL A 125 -3.27 -8.48 -4.31
N LEU A 126 -3.89 -9.65 -4.16
CA LEU A 126 -4.85 -9.95 -3.11
C LEU A 126 -4.21 -10.75 -1.99
N CYS A 127 -4.56 -10.43 -0.75
CA CYS A 127 -4.26 -11.24 0.42
C CYS A 127 -5.13 -12.51 0.42
N THR A 128 -4.50 -13.68 0.46
CA THR A 128 -5.18 -14.99 0.38
C THR A 128 -4.87 -15.89 1.57
N THR A 129 -4.36 -15.33 2.66
CA THR A 129 -4.21 -16.08 3.92
C THR A 129 -5.58 -16.52 4.46
N SER A 130 -5.60 -17.65 5.19
CA SER A 130 -6.81 -18.16 5.86
C SER A 130 -7.17 -17.36 7.12
N GLU A 131 -6.24 -16.58 7.64
CA GLU A 131 -6.46 -15.70 8.80
C GLU A 131 -7.19 -14.42 8.39
N THR A 132 -8.12 -13.95 9.20
CA THR A 132 -8.75 -12.63 8.99
C THR A 132 -7.83 -11.54 9.50
N ILE A 133 -7.40 -10.65 8.61
CA ILE A 133 -6.55 -9.50 8.94
C ILE A 133 -7.44 -8.32 9.30
N ASN A 134 -7.38 -7.92 10.57
CA ASN A 134 -8.11 -6.75 11.06
C ASN A 134 -7.25 -5.51 10.89
N TYR A 135 -7.28 -4.91 9.69
CA TYR A 135 -6.57 -3.67 9.40
C TYR A 135 -7.03 -2.55 10.36
N SER A 136 -6.09 -1.92 11.07
CA SER A 136 -6.33 -0.81 12.01
C SER A 136 -6.04 0.56 11.43
#